data_AF-A0A7Z9AS07-F1
#
_entry.id   AF-A0A7Z9AS07-F1
#
_cell.length_a   1.000
_cell.length_b   1.000
_cell.length_c   1.000
_cell.angle_alpha   90.00
_cell.angle_beta   90.00
_cell.angle_gamma   90.00
#
_symmetry.space_group_name_H-M   'P 1'
#
loop_
_entity.id
_entity.type
_entity.pdbx_description
1 polymer ?
#
loop_
_entity_poly.entity_id
_entity_poly.type
_entity_poly.pdbx_seq_one_letter_code
_entity_poly.pdbx_strand_id
1 'polypeptide(L)'
;MKVYLSNIPNKEKPNPITIRKISNTIMNTLVDISMQEFAEELAVDGKTVVLAELKEPKLSKYTEIIGQELIMLDFDNKDENNLYTLEDLESDSLMQEYACFIYKTFSDKNSNLDKFRVVFRLDKVVTSNKEIEQIYQELFKLYPQADSSVGQTSRMFFGSNSLN
;
A
#
# COMPACT_ATOMS: atom_id res chain seq x y z
N MET A 1 -11.58 -9.78 -1.78
CA MET A 1 -11.26 -8.47 -2.38
C MET A 1 -10.27 -8.70 -3.49
N LYS A 2 -10.34 -7.94 -4.59
CA LYS A 2 -9.48 -8.18 -5.76
C LYS A 2 -8.26 -7.27 -5.80
N VAL A 3 -7.07 -7.86 -5.92
CA VAL A 3 -5.78 -7.15 -6.06
C VAL A 3 -4.84 -7.90 -6.99
N TYR A 4 -3.87 -7.22 -7.59
CA TYR A 4 -2.74 -7.90 -8.23
C TYR A 4 -1.65 -8.13 -7.20
N LEU A 5 -1.31 -9.39 -6.93
CA LEU A 5 -0.30 -9.78 -5.95
C LEU A 5 0.85 -10.50 -6.63
N SER A 6 2.08 -9.98 -6.52
CA SER A 6 3.23 -10.55 -7.20
C SER A 6 3.59 -11.93 -6.67
N ASN A 7 3.83 -12.89 -7.56
CA ASN A 7 4.37 -14.22 -7.21
C ASN A 7 5.85 -14.21 -6.78
N ILE A 8 6.49 -13.04 -6.70
CA ILE A 8 7.90 -12.89 -6.32
C ILE A 8 7.95 -12.40 -4.86
N PRO A 9 8.15 -13.31 -3.87
CA PRO A 9 8.37 -12.91 -2.49
C PRO A 9 9.73 -12.22 -2.35
N ASN A 10 9.83 -11.27 -1.43
CA ASN A 10 11.06 -10.54 -1.16
C ASN A 10 11.40 -10.67 0.32
N LYS A 11 12.70 -10.75 0.64
CA LYS A 11 13.21 -10.75 2.02
C LYS A 11 13.77 -9.39 2.46
N GLU A 12 13.94 -8.52 1.48
CA GLU A 12 14.49 -7.17 1.59
C GLU A 12 13.83 -6.28 0.51
N LYS A 13 14.10 -4.98 0.56
CA LYS A 13 13.56 -4.04 -0.42
C LYS A 13 13.96 -4.48 -1.84
N PRO A 14 13.01 -4.68 -2.76
CA PRO A 14 13.33 -5.11 -4.12
C PRO A 14 14.31 -4.17 -4.81
N ASN A 15 15.40 -4.71 -5.36
CA ASN A 15 16.34 -3.92 -6.16
C ASN A 15 15.76 -3.61 -7.56
N PRO A 16 16.37 -2.71 -8.36
CA PRO A 16 15.83 -2.32 -9.67
C PRO A 16 15.58 -3.48 -10.65
N ILE A 17 16.40 -4.54 -10.60
CA ILE A 17 16.23 -5.73 -11.45
C ILE A 17 14.97 -6.50 -11.02
N THR A 18 14.78 -6.69 -9.72
CA THR A 18 13.59 -7.37 -9.16
C THR A 18 12.33 -6.53 -9.39
N ILE A 19 12.38 -5.22 -9.20
CA ILE A 19 11.26 -4.30 -9.51
C ILE A 19 10.83 -4.44 -10.97
N ARG A 20 11.78 -4.49 -11.91
CA ARG A 20 11.47 -4.69 -13.32
C ARG A 20 10.79 -6.03 -13.58
N LYS A 21 11.25 -7.11 -12.95
CA LYS A 21 10.62 -8.44 -13.05
C LYS A 21 9.20 -8.44 -12.50
N ILE A 22 8.98 -7.82 -11.34
CA ILE A 22 7.66 -7.68 -10.71
C ILE A 22 6.74 -6.90 -11.64
N SER A 23 7.14 -5.72 -12.10
CA SER A 23 6.36 -4.87 -13.01
C SER A 23 5.91 -5.61 -14.28
N ASN A 24 6.80 -6.42 -14.86
CA ASN A 24 6.51 -7.21 -16.06
C ASN A 24 5.55 -8.39 -15.84
N THR A 25 5.34 -8.84 -14.60
CA THR A 25 4.63 -10.10 -14.31
C THR A 25 3.39 -9.91 -13.45
N ILE A 26 3.31 -8.86 -12.63
CA ILE A 26 2.24 -8.63 -11.65
C ILE A 26 0.85 -8.48 -12.28
N MET A 27 0.75 -8.09 -13.55
CA MET A 27 -0.55 -8.00 -14.25
C MET A 27 -1.17 -9.37 -14.58
N ASN A 28 -0.42 -10.47 -14.42
CA ASN A 28 -0.93 -11.83 -14.61
C ASN A 28 -1.37 -12.49 -13.31
N THR A 29 -1.36 -11.76 -12.19
CA THR A 29 -1.54 -12.32 -10.85
C THR A 29 -2.66 -11.60 -10.09
N LEU A 30 -3.76 -11.34 -10.77
CA LEU A 30 -5.01 -10.89 -10.15
C LEU A 30 -5.57 -12.02 -9.29
N VAL A 31 -5.83 -11.74 -8.02
CA VAL A 31 -6.35 -12.71 -7.06
C VAL A 31 -7.57 -12.13 -6.34
N ASP A 32 -8.49 -12.99 -5.93
CA ASP A 32 -9.49 -12.68 -4.91
C ASP A 32 -8.99 -13.24 -3.58
N ILE A 33 -8.80 -12.37 -2.60
CA ILE A 33 -8.09 -12.67 -1.35
C ILE A 33 -8.87 -12.13 -0.15
N SER A 34 -8.75 -12.78 1.02
CA SER A 34 -9.26 -12.26 2.29
C SER A 34 -8.35 -11.18 2.87
N MET A 35 -8.85 -10.39 3.82
CA MET A 35 -8.01 -9.37 4.50
C MET A 35 -6.87 -10.02 5.30
N GLN A 36 -7.12 -11.17 5.92
CA GLN A 36 -6.10 -11.89 6.70
C GLN A 36 -4.99 -12.40 5.79
N GLU A 37 -5.33 -13.12 4.71
CA GLU A 37 -4.33 -13.61 3.76
C GLU A 37 -3.56 -12.43 3.14
N PHE A 38 -4.24 -11.32 2.84
CA PHE A 38 -3.56 -10.13 2.31
C PHE A 38 -2.55 -9.53 3.28
N ALA A 39 -2.87 -9.49 4.57
CA ALA A 39 -1.94 -9.04 5.61
C ALA A 39 -0.72 -9.97 5.69
N GLU A 40 -0.94 -11.29 5.69
CA GLU A 40 0.14 -12.29 5.69
C GLU A 40 1.05 -12.14 4.45
N GLU A 41 0.46 -12.05 3.26
CA GLU A 41 1.16 -11.96 1.99
C GLU A 41 2.03 -10.69 1.87
N LEU A 42 1.56 -9.57 2.41
CA LEU A 42 2.32 -8.33 2.42
C LEU A 42 3.33 -8.25 3.54
N ALA A 43 2.92 -8.53 4.78
CA ALA A 43 3.73 -8.21 5.96
C ALA A 43 4.67 -9.36 6.39
N VAL A 44 4.37 -10.61 6.00
CA VAL A 44 5.23 -11.78 6.26
C VAL A 44 6.00 -12.20 5.02
N ASP A 45 5.30 -12.34 3.89
CA ASP A 45 5.89 -12.95 2.68
C ASP A 45 6.59 -11.93 1.76
N GLY A 46 6.48 -10.64 2.08
CA GLY A 46 7.17 -9.57 1.37
C GLY A 46 6.75 -9.44 -0.08
N LYS A 47 5.52 -9.84 -0.43
CA LYS A 47 5.01 -9.71 -1.79
C LYS A 47 4.70 -8.26 -2.13
N THR A 48 4.68 -7.96 -3.42
CA THR A 48 4.31 -6.64 -3.94
C THR A 48 2.87 -6.65 -4.42
N VAL A 49 2.11 -5.60 -4.15
CA VAL A 49 0.70 -5.48 -4.56
C VAL A 49 0.47 -4.25 -5.44
N VAL A 50 -0.53 -4.35 -6.33
CA VAL A 50 -1.27 -3.21 -6.89
C VAL A 50 -2.73 -3.35 -6.47
N LEU A 51 -3.27 -2.32 -5.82
CA LEU A 51 -4.55 -2.39 -5.10
C LEU A 51 -5.78 -2.37 -6.03
N ALA A 52 -5.65 -1.81 -7.23
CA ALA A 52 -6.75 -1.72 -8.19
C ALA A 52 -6.75 -2.87 -9.19
N GLU A 53 -7.93 -3.43 -9.47
CA GLU A 53 -8.18 -4.21 -10.69
C GLU A 53 -8.22 -3.23 -11.87
N LEU A 54 -7.40 -3.46 -12.90
CA LEU A 54 -7.23 -2.54 -14.02
C LEU A 54 -7.99 -3.05 -15.25
N LYS A 55 -8.61 -2.14 -16.03
CA LYS A 55 -9.30 -2.50 -17.28
C LYS A 55 -8.36 -3.06 -18.34
N GLU A 56 -7.10 -2.61 -18.30
CA GLU A 56 -6.04 -3.11 -19.17
C GLU A 56 -4.88 -3.59 -18.29
N PRO A 57 -4.14 -4.64 -18.69
CA PRO A 57 -2.98 -5.16 -17.96
C PRO A 57 -1.76 -4.25 -18.13
N LYS A 58 -1.89 -2.98 -17.73
CA LYS A 58 -0.91 -1.92 -17.93
C LYS A 58 -0.81 -1.04 -16.69
N LEU A 59 0.37 -1.04 -16.08
CA LEU A 59 0.71 -0.14 -14.99
C LEU A 59 0.93 1.29 -15.49
N SER A 60 -0.13 2.08 -15.44
CA SER A 60 -0.12 3.49 -15.80
C SER A 60 -1.19 4.20 -14.99
N LYS A 61 -0.89 5.42 -14.52
CA LYS A 61 -1.85 6.25 -13.77
C LYS A 61 -3.12 6.57 -14.57
N TYR A 62 -3.04 6.51 -15.89
CA TYR A 62 -4.17 6.73 -16.80
C TYR A 62 -4.97 5.47 -17.12
N THR A 63 -4.50 4.29 -16.70
CA THR A 63 -5.25 3.05 -16.92
C THR A 63 -6.51 3.09 -16.05
N GLU A 64 -7.67 3.00 -16.67
CA GLU A 64 -8.93 2.97 -15.95
C GLU A 64 -9.03 1.73 -15.06
N ILE A 65 -9.61 1.89 -13.88
CA ILE A 65 -9.87 0.76 -12.97
C ILE A 65 -11.21 0.08 -13.27
N ILE A 66 -11.27 -1.21 -12.98
CA ILE A 66 -12.53 -1.95 -12.82
C ILE A 66 -13.05 -1.73 -11.39
N GLY A 67 -12.16 -1.81 -10.40
CA GLY A 67 -12.52 -1.65 -9.00
C GLY A 67 -11.29 -1.55 -8.09
N GLN A 68 -11.45 -0.87 -6.96
CA GLN A 68 -10.50 -0.85 -5.86
C GLN A 68 -11.27 -0.78 -4.53
N GLU A 69 -10.89 -1.63 -3.58
CA GLU A 69 -11.52 -1.75 -2.25
C GLU A 69 -10.58 -1.32 -1.11
N LEU A 70 -9.31 -1.07 -1.41
CA LEU A 70 -8.27 -0.84 -0.42
C LEU A 70 -7.59 0.51 -0.61
N ILE A 71 -7.19 1.11 0.50
CA ILE A 71 -6.34 2.31 0.55
C ILE A 71 -5.12 1.99 1.42
N MET A 72 -3.96 2.52 1.03
CA MET A 72 -2.73 2.34 1.79
C MET A 72 -1.98 3.66 1.92
N LEU A 73 -1.86 4.15 3.16
CA LEU A 73 -1.01 5.30 3.48
C LEU A 73 0.41 4.83 3.76
N ASP A 74 1.40 5.56 3.25
CA ASP A 74 2.83 5.23 3.38
C ASP A 74 3.54 6.31 4.21
N PHE A 75 3.89 5.98 5.45
CA PHE A 75 4.60 6.87 6.37
C PHE A 75 6.08 6.51 6.33
N ASP A 76 6.84 7.20 5.46
CA ASP A 76 8.30 7.01 5.35
C ASP A 76 9.09 7.95 6.28
N ASN A 77 8.41 8.90 6.94
CA ASN A 77 8.99 9.77 7.98
C ASN A 77 10.35 10.36 7.57
N LYS A 78 10.44 10.85 6.34
CA LYS A 78 11.68 11.43 5.77
C LYS A 78 11.93 12.87 6.23
N ASP A 79 10.89 13.58 6.64
CA ASP A 79 10.97 14.94 7.16
C ASP A 79 10.98 14.88 8.69
N GLU A 80 12.16 15.10 9.28
CA GLU A 80 12.36 15.04 10.73
C GLU A 80 11.54 16.08 11.51
N ASN A 81 11.04 17.13 10.84
CA ASN A 81 10.20 18.15 11.48
C ASN A 81 8.71 17.84 11.37
N ASN A 82 8.33 16.77 10.65
CA ASN A 82 6.95 16.42 10.36
C ASN A 82 6.79 14.89 10.32
N LEU A 83 6.89 14.29 11.51
CA LEU A 83 6.82 12.85 11.71
C LEU A 83 5.41 12.40 12.07
N TYR A 84 5.08 11.17 11.73
CA TYR A 84 3.93 10.43 12.21
C TYR A 84 4.39 9.02 12.60
N THR A 85 4.59 8.81 13.89
CA THR A 85 5.21 7.62 14.49
C THR A 85 4.17 6.52 14.80
N LEU A 86 4.64 5.35 15.23
CA LEU A 86 3.74 4.31 15.73
C LEU A 86 3.01 4.74 17.02
N GLU A 87 3.64 5.55 17.88
CA GLU A 87 3.00 6.11 19.08
C GLU A 87 1.88 7.11 18.72
N ASP A 88 2.09 7.92 17.68
CA ASP A 88 1.05 8.80 17.14
C ASP A 88 -0.13 7.99 16.61
N LEU A 89 0.14 6.89 15.89
CA LEU A 89 -0.89 5.97 15.39
C LEU A 89 -1.68 5.31 16.52
N GLU A 90 -1.02 4.89 17.61
CA GLU A 90 -1.66 4.31 18.80
C GLU A 90 -2.59 5.31 19.50
N SER A 91 -2.26 6.60 19.45
CA SER A 91 -3.04 7.68 20.04
C SER A 91 -4.13 8.24 19.11
N ASP A 92 -4.12 7.88 17.83
CA ASP A 92 -5.06 8.36 16.82
C ASP A 92 -6.32 7.49 16.76
N SER A 93 -7.43 8.03 17.27
CA SER A 93 -8.70 7.30 17.33
C SER A 93 -9.21 6.85 15.95
N LEU A 94 -8.97 7.62 14.87
CA LEU A 94 -9.41 7.24 13.53
C LEU A 94 -8.56 6.10 12.98
N MET A 95 -7.24 6.12 13.23
CA MET A 95 -6.39 4.98 12.87
C MET A 95 -6.81 3.72 13.62
N GLN A 96 -7.03 3.82 14.93
CA GLN A 96 -7.44 2.68 15.75
C GLN A 96 -8.80 2.13 15.34
N GLU A 97 -9.72 2.98 14.89
CA GLU A 97 -11.06 2.57 14.47
C GLU A 97 -11.10 1.95 13.07
N TYR A 98 -10.35 2.52 12.11
CA TYR A 98 -10.52 2.18 10.69
C TYR A 98 -9.36 1.39 10.07
N ALA A 99 -8.18 1.37 10.68
CA ALA A 99 -7.07 0.59 10.14
C ALA A 99 -7.39 -0.91 10.21
N CYS A 100 -7.25 -1.60 9.09
CA CYS A 100 -7.40 -3.05 9.02
C CYS A 100 -6.15 -3.76 9.57
N PHE A 101 -4.98 -3.25 9.20
CA PHE A 101 -3.69 -3.66 9.76
C PHE A 101 -2.62 -2.62 9.39
N ILE A 102 -1.49 -2.73 10.06
CA ILE A 102 -0.27 -1.97 9.77
C ILE A 102 0.89 -2.91 9.50
N TYR A 103 1.90 -2.45 8.78
CA TYR A 103 3.16 -3.19 8.69
C TYR A 103 4.35 -2.27 8.48
N LYS A 104 5.47 -2.62 9.09
CA LYS A 104 6.75 -1.92 8.91
C LYS A 104 7.32 -2.20 7.53
N THR A 105 7.77 -1.16 6.83
CA THR A 105 8.38 -1.29 5.50
C THR A 105 9.77 -1.91 5.59
N PHE A 106 10.29 -2.43 4.48
CA PHE A 106 11.67 -2.94 4.42
C PHE A 106 12.74 -1.92 4.88
N SER A 107 12.51 -0.64 4.65
CA SER A 107 13.43 0.43 5.02
C SER A 107 13.45 0.75 6.52
N ASP A 108 12.44 0.30 7.27
CA ASP A 108 12.37 0.47 8.73
C ASP A 108 13.54 -0.20 9.44
N LYS A 109 13.94 -1.40 8.99
CA LYS A 109 14.99 -2.23 9.61
C LYS A 109 16.34 -1.52 9.80
N ASN A 110 16.61 -0.50 8.99
CA ASN A 110 17.87 0.26 9.02
C ASN A 110 17.63 1.75 9.35
N SER A 111 16.52 2.07 9.99
CA SER A 111 16.13 3.43 10.33
C SER A 111 15.95 3.61 11.83
N ASN A 112 16.21 4.82 12.31
CA ASN A 112 15.86 5.25 13.67
C ASN A 112 14.48 5.91 13.74
N LEU A 113 13.79 6.03 12.59
CA LEU A 113 12.45 6.59 12.47
C LEU A 113 11.52 5.47 12.03
N ASP A 114 10.29 5.47 12.56
CA ASP A 114 9.27 4.51 12.15
C ASP A 114 8.97 4.67 10.66
N LYS A 115 8.97 3.56 9.91
CA LYS A 115 8.59 3.54 8.49
C LYS A 115 7.58 2.45 8.25
N PHE A 116 6.31 2.80 8.11
CA PHE A 116 5.23 1.83 8.07
C PHE A 116 4.14 2.23 7.08
N ARG A 117 3.28 1.27 6.76
CA ARG A 117 2.06 1.51 6.01
C ARG A 117 0.84 1.13 6.84
N VAL A 118 -0.22 1.88 6.62
CA VAL A 118 -1.54 1.64 7.22
C VAL A 118 -2.49 1.26 6.11
N VAL A 119 -3.21 0.16 6.28
CA VAL A 119 -4.14 -0.38 5.29
C VAL A 119 -5.57 -0.18 5.76
N PHE A 120 -6.40 0.37 4.89
CA PHE A 120 -7.83 0.55 5.12
C PHE A 120 -8.63 -0.19 4.06
N ARG A 121 -9.85 -0.59 4.44
CA ARG A 121 -10.85 -1.12 3.51
C ARG A 121 -11.97 -0.10 3.34
N LEU A 122 -12.30 0.20 2.09
CA LEU A 122 -13.45 1.01 1.74
C LEU A 122 -14.75 0.21 1.95
N ASP A 123 -15.81 0.92 2.33
CA ASP A 123 -17.15 0.37 2.53
C ASP A 123 -17.81 -0.11 1.21
N LYS A 124 -17.30 0.37 0.07
CA LYS A 124 -17.75 0.02 -1.28
C LYS A 124 -16.58 -0.19 -2.24
N VAL A 125 -16.85 -0.91 -3.32
CA VAL A 125 -15.93 -0.98 -4.47
C VAL A 125 -15.98 0.35 -5.22
N VAL A 126 -14.84 1.04 -5.32
CA VAL A 126 -14.72 2.26 -6.11
C VAL A 126 -14.25 1.93 -7.52
N THR A 127 -14.97 2.41 -8.53
CA THR A 127 -14.73 2.07 -9.94
C THR A 127 -14.19 3.24 -10.77
N SER A 128 -13.73 4.31 -10.11
CA SER A 128 -13.23 5.53 -10.74
C SER A 128 -11.85 5.90 -10.19
N ASN A 129 -10.86 6.09 -11.08
CA ASN A 129 -9.53 6.59 -10.71
C ASN A 129 -9.63 7.92 -9.95
N LYS A 130 -10.48 8.83 -10.44
CA LYS A 130 -10.66 10.15 -9.85
C LYS A 130 -11.19 10.08 -8.42
N GLU A 131 -12.10 9.16 -8.15
CA GLU A 131 -12.66 8.99 -6.79
C GLU A 131 -11.59 8.45 -5.82
N ILE A 132 -10.78 7.47 -6.25
CA ILE A 132 -9.62 7.01 -5.47
C ILE A 132 -8.63 8.14 -5.22
N GLU A 133 -8.29 8.90 -6.25
CA GLU A 133 -7.38 10.05 -6.12
C GLU A 133 -7.93 11.08 -5.13
N GLN A 134 -9.24 11.38 -5.17
CA GLN A 134 -9.89 12.27 -4.23
C GLN A 134 -9.85 11.75 -2.78
N ILE A 135 -10.09 10.45 -2.58
CA ILE A 135 -9.96 9.82 -1.25
C ILE A 135 -8.52 10.02 -0.72
N TYR A 136 -7.50 9.74 -1.54
CA TYR A 136 -6.12 10.00 -1.16
C TYR A 136 -5.85 11.48 -0.86
N GLN A 137 -6.38 12.41 -1.66
CA GLN A 137 -6.20 13.85 -1.39
C GLN A 137 -6.80 14.28 -0.05
N GLU A 138 -7.98 13.79 0.33
CA GLU A 138 -8.56 14.11 1.65
C GLU A 138 -7.75 13.46 2.77
N LEU A 139 -7.28 12.23 2.59
CA LEU A 139 -6.42 11.56 3.56
C LEU A 139 -5.06 12.26 3.71
N PHE A 140 -4.47 12.81 2.66
CA PHE A 140 -3.23 13.59 2.76
C PHE A 140 -3.42 14.95 3.45
N LYS A 141 -4.64 15.50 3.48
CA LYS A 141 -4.94 16.68 4.31
C LYS A 141 -5.04 16.31 5.79
N LEU A 142 -5.62 15.15 6.10
CA LEU A 142 -5.71 14.59 7.46
C LEU A 142 -4.34 14.15 7.97
N TYR A 143 -3.55 13.52 7.11
CA TYR A 143 -2.24 12.92 7.39
C TYR A 143 -1.17 13.49 6.46
N PRO A 144 -0.78 14.76 6.62
CA PRO A 144 0.20 15.42 5.75
C PRO A 144 1.60 14.79 5.79
N GLN A 145 1.88 13.92 6.75
CA GLN A 145 3.12 13.16 6.88
C GLN A 145 3.20 11.95 5.93
N ALA A 146 2.07 11.50 5.37
CA ALA A 146 2.05 10.38 4.43
C ALA A 146 2.65 10.78 3.06
N ASP A 147 3.33 9.84 2.40
CA ASP A 147 3.92 10.03 1.06
C ASP A 147 2.81 10.25 0.02
N SER A 148 2.63 11.50 -0.41
CA SER A 148 1.59 11.86 -1.37
C SER A 148 1.79 11.27 -2.77
N SER A 149 2.95 10.68 -3.07
CA SER A 149 3.24 10.05 -4.36
C SER A 149 2.52 8.73 -4.58
N VAL A 150 1.91 8.15 -3.54
CA VAL A 150 1.26 6.83 -3.61
C VAL A 150 -0.20 6.87 -4.09
N GLY A 151 -0.81 8.05 -4.21
CA GLY A 151 -2.25 8.21 -4.46
C GLY A 151 -2.78 7.82 -5.85
N GLN A 152 -1.99 7.10 -6.65
CA GLN A 152 -2.37 6.65 -8.00
C GLN A 152 -2.81 5.18 -7.98
N THR A 153 -3.82 4.84 -8.76
CA THR A 153 -4.43 3.49 -8.80
C THR A 153 -3.51 2.39 -9.32
N SER A 154 -2.49 2.74 -10.12
CA SER A 154 -1.50 1.79 -10.64
C SER A 154 -0.25 1.65 -9.76
N ARG A 155 -0.28 2.17 -8.53
CA ARG A 155 0.88 2.17 -7.64
C ARG A 155 1.20 0.75 -7.18
N MET A 156 2.48 0.39 -7.28
CA MET A 156 3.01 -0.80 -6.62
C MET A 156 3.39 -0.46 -5.17
N PHE A 157 2.92 -1.26 -4.23
CA PHE A 157 3.32 -1.23 -2.84
C PHE A 157 4.13 -2.47 -2.50
N PHE A 158 5.33 -2.28 -1.97
CA PHE A 158 6.19 -3.38 -1.55
C PHE A 158 5.79 -3.87 -0.16
N GLY A 159 5.74 -5.18 0.03
CA GLY A 159 5.56 -5.78 1.35
C GLY A 159 6.76 -5.60 2.27
N SER A 160 6.81 -6.46 3.28
CA SER A 160 7.88 -6.62 4.26
C SER A 160 7.88 -8.07 4.76
N ASN A 161 8.80 -8.39 5.66
CA ASN A 161 8.80 -9.66 6.39
C ASN A 161 8.84 -9.38 7.89
N SER A 162 8.08 -8.38 8.31
CA SER A 162 7.96 -7.97 9.70
C SER A 162 6.48 -7.65 9.92
N LEU A 163 5.75 -8.59 10.50
CA LEU A 163 4.48 -8.28 11.15
C LEU A 163 4.84 -7.69 12.51
N ASN A 164 4.32 -6.50 12.79
CA ASN A 164 4.21 -5.99 14.16
C ASN A 164 2.88 -6.47 14.73
#